data_AF-A0A3N5L8Z6-F1
#
_entry.id   AF-A0A3N5L8Z6-F1
#
_cell.length_a   1.000
_cell.length_b   1.000
_cell.length_c   1.000
_cell.angle_alpha   90.00
_cell.angle_beta   90.00
_cell.angle_gamma   90.00
#
_symmetry.space_group_name_H-M   'P 1'
#
loop_
_entity.id
_entity.type
_entity.pdbx_description
1 polymer ?
#
loop_
_entity_poly.entity_id
_entity_poly.type
_entity_poly.pdbx_seq_one_letter_code
_entity_poly.pdbx_strand_id
1 'polypeptide(L)'
;METVIRIVAGFLLFAHGLVHLLYLAPEADDPSYPFTLETSWLLPESARRPVALALMTATVGAFALLAMAVWGVPGLSALWPVIAAAASILSLALLIAFWDTRLLFGVVIDLAVIVVAVVRPGWTDAI
;
A
#
# COMPACT_ATOMS: atom_id res chain seq x y z
N MET A 1 -10.68 12.58 20.37
CA MET A 1 -9.34 12.49 19.74
C MET A 1 -9.17 11.17 19.01
N GLU A 2 -9.49 10.04 19.65
CA GLU A 2 -9.46 8.70 19.05
C GLU A 2 -10.21 8.56 17.72
N THR A 3 -11.47 9.04 17.63
CA THR A 3 -12.25 8.98 16.39
C THR A 3 -11.60 9.75 15.24
N VAL A 4 -11.04 10.93 15.52
CA VAL A 4 -10.36 11.75 14.50
C VAL A 4 -9.11 11.02 14.01
N ILE A 5 -8.34 10.42 14.91
CA ILE A 5 -7.15 9.62 14.56
C ILE A 5 -7.55 8.45 13.67
N ARG A 6 -8.59 7.68 14.01
CA ARG A 6 -9.07 6.56 13.18
C ARG A 6 -9.51 7.03 11.79
N ILE A 7 -10.26 8.13 11.71
CA ILE A 7 -10.71 8.70 10.43
C ILE A 7 -9.50 9.07 9.57
N VAL A 8 -8.57 9.84 10.12
CA VAL A 8 -7.37 10.31 9.40
C VAL A 8 -6.46 9.15 9.02
N ALA A 9 -6.18 8.22 9.94
CA ALA A 9 -5.33 7.06 9.68
C ALA A 9 -5.92 6.17 8.57
N GLY A 10 -7.22 5.84 8.64
CA GLY A 10 -7.87 5.07 7.60
C GLY A 10 -7.85 5.79 6.25
N PHE A 11 -8.05 7.11 6.22
CA PHE A 11 -7.96 7.90 5.00
C PHE A 11 -6.53 7.88 4.41
N LEU A 12 -5.50 8.07 5.23
CA LEU A 12 -4.10 8.04 4.78
C LEU A 12 -3.70 6.66 4.25
N LEU A 13 -4.12 5.58 4.92
CA LEU A 13 -3.87 4.21 4.47
C LEU A 13 -4.57 3.92 3.14
N PHE A 14 -5.81 4.36 2.99
CA PHE A 14 -6.53 4.22 1.73
C PHE A 14 -5.89 5.04 0.62
N ALA A 15 -5.52 6.29 0.89
CA ALA A 15 -4.84 7.16 -0.06
C ALA A 15 -3.50 6.56 -0.51
N HIS A 16 -2.70 6.02 0.41
CA HIS A 16 -1.46 5.31 0.08
C HIS A 16 -1.72 4.13 -0.86
N GLY A 17 -2.75 3.31 -0.60
CA GLY A 17 -3.14 2.24 -1.52
C GLY A 17 -3.52 2.75 -2.91
N LEU A 18 -4.23 3.88 -3.00
CA LEU A 18 -4.64 4.49 -4.27
C LEU A 18 -3.48 5.09 -5.07
N VAL A 19 -2.39 5.52 -4.42
CA VAL A 19 -1.20 6.04 -5.11
C VAL A 19 -0.64 5.01 -6.10
N HIS A 20 -0.84 3.71 -5.87
CA HIS A 20 -0.37 2.66 -6.77
C HIS A 20 -1.11 2.65 -8.11
N LEU A 21 -2.28 3.28 -8.20
CA LEU A 21 -2.97 3.46 -9.49
C LEU A 21 -2.21 4.42 -10.42
N LEU A 22 -1.23 5.18 -9.92
CA LEU A 22 -0.37 6.02 -10.75
C LEU A 22 0.44 5.20 -11.78
N TYR A 23 0.73 3.92 -11.53
CA TYR A 23 1.30 3.04 -12.57
C TYR A 23 0.43 2.87 -13.82
N LEU A 24 -0.84 3.26 -13.77
CA LEU A 24 -1.76 3.25 -14.91
C LEU A 24 -1.90 4.61 -15.59
N ALA A 25 -1.44 5.68 -14.95
CA ALA A 25 -1.46 6.98 -15.59
C ALA A 25 -0.45 6.98 -16.74
N PRO A 26 -0.74 7.67 -17.86
CA PRO A 26 0.26 7.89 -18.89
C PRO A 26 1.51 8.49 -18.26
N GLU A 27 2.69 8.04 -18.68
CA GLU A 27 3.92 8.76 -18.36
C GLU A 27 3.71 10.21 -18.75
N ALA A 28 3.70 11.09 -17.76
CA ALA A 28 3.65 12.51 -18.02
C ALA A 28 4.91 12.88 -18.81
N ASP A 29 4.87 13.96 -19.58
CA ASP A 29 6.10 14.59 -20.14
C ASP A 29 7.07 15.09 -19.05
N ASP A 30 6.83 14.72 -17.79
CA ASP A 30 7.65 14.97 -16.63
C ASP A 30 8.63 13.79 -16.43
N PRO A 31 9.94 13.98 -16.70
CA PRO A 31 10.96 12.96 -16.47
C PRO A 31 11.09 12.57 -14.99
N SER A 32 10.52 13.35 -14.06
CA SER A 32 10.49 13.03 -12.65
C SER A 32 9.43 11.98 -12.27
N TYR A 33 8.53 11.60 -13.19
CA TYR A 33 7.49 10.60 -12.96
C TYR A 33 8.08 9.21 -12.72
N PRO A 34 7.90 8.59 -11.53
CA PRO A 34 8.58 7.35 -11.18
C PRO A 34 7.73 6.09 -11.41
N PHE A 35 6.45 6.21 -11.75
CA PHE A 35 5.54 5.08 -11.89
C PHE A 35 5.53 4.57 -13.32
N THR A 36 6.32 3.54 -13.60
CA THR A 36 6.38 2.91 -14.93
C THR A 36 6.26 1.39 -14.84
N LEU A 37 5.58 0.80 -15.82
CA LEU A 37 5.49 -0.66 -16.00
C LEU A 37 6.38 -1.16 -17.15
N GLU A 38 7.05 -0.24 -17.85
CA GLU A 38 7.86 -0.57 -19.01
C GLU A 38 9.14 -1.30 -18.61
N THR A 39 9.73 -0.94 -17.48
CA THR A 39 10.98 -1.54 -16.99
C THR A 39 10.76 -2.34 -15.72
N SER A 40 11.35 -3.53 -15.66
CA SER A 40 11.42 -4.35 -14.45
C SER A 40 12.71 -5.15 -14.47
N TRP A 41 13.39 -5.25 -13.33
CA TRP A 41 14.58 -6.09 -13.16
C TRP A 41 14.25 -7.54 -12.79
N LEU A 42 13.00 -7.80 -12.37
CA LEU A 42 12.54 -9.11 -11.91
C LEU A 42 11.69 -9.84 -12.95
N LEU A 43 10.87 -9.11 -13.72
CA LEU A 43 9.86 -9.69 -14.60
C LEU A 43 10.24 -9.58 -16.09
N PRO A 44 10.04 -10.66 -16.88
CA PRO A 44 10.11 -10.56 -18.33
C PRO A 44 8.99 -9.67 -18.86
N GLU A 45 9.23 -9.03 -20.02
CA GLU A 45 8.32 -8.03 -20.61
C GLU A 45 6.87 -8.51 -20.73
N SER A 46 6.67 -9.75 -21.18
CA SER A 46 5.34 -10.36 -21.33
C SER A 46 4.57 -10.54 -20.01
N ALA A 47 5.28 -10.59 -18.87
CA ALA A 47 4.68 -10.75 -17.54
C ALA A 47 4.47 -9.42 -16.79
N ARG A 48 5.16 -8.34 -17.18
CA ARG A 48 5.15 -7.06 -16.45
C ARG A 48 3.73 -6.55 -16.20
N ARG A 49 2.98 -6.29 -17.28
CA ARG A 49 1.63 -5.72 -17.19
C ARG A 49 0.63 -6.60 -16.43
N PRO A 50 0.46 -7.91 -16.70
CA PRO A 50 -0.50 -8.72 -15.96
C PRO A 50 -0.14 -8.86 -14.48
N VAL A 51 1.15 -9.03 -14.14
CA VAL A 51 1.59 -9.12 -12.75
C VAL A 51 1.38 -7.79 -12.02
N ALA A 52 1.72 -6.67 -12.66
CA ALA A 52 1.50 -5.34 -12.10
C ALA A 52 0.03 -5.08 -11.81
N LEU A 53 -0.87 -5.39 -12.75
CA LEU A 53 -2.31 -5.24 -12.57
C LEU A 53 -2.85 -6.08 -11.41
N ALA A 54 -2.39 -7.33 -11.28
CA ALA A 54 -2.76 -8.19 -10.18
C ALA A 54 -2.28 -7.63 -8.82
N LEU A 55 -1.00 -7.24 -8.74
CA LEU A 55 -0.41 -6.68 -7.52
C LEU A 55 -1.03 -5.34 -7.13
N MET A 56 -1.24 -4.42 -8.08
CA MET A 56 -1.92 -3.14 -7.84
C MET A 56 -3.34 -3.37 -7.31
N THR A 57 -4.13 -4.21 -7.97
CA THR A 57 -5.51 -4.48 -7.57
C THR A 57 -5.56 -5.08 -6.16
N ALA A 58 -4.67 -6.05 -5.88
CA ALA A 58 -4.54 -6.64 -4.55
C ALA A 58 -4.11 -5.62 -3.50
N THR A 59 -3.17 -4.73 -3.82
CA THR A 59 -2.67 -3.69 -2.91
C THR A 59 -3.78 -2.68 -2.58
N VAL A 60 -4.44 -2.12 -3.58
CA VAL A 60 -5.56 -1.17 -3.40
C VAL A 60 -6.68 -1.83 -2.57
N GLY A 61 -7.05 -3.06 -2.91
CA GLY A 61 -8.07 -3.81 -2.17
C GLY A 61 -7.68 -4.06 -0.71
N ALA A 62 -6.43 -4.45 -0.46
CA ALA A 62 -5.93 -4.71 0.89
C ALA A 62 -5.84 -3.43 1.74
N PHE A 63 -5.39 -2.30 1.18
CA PHE A 63 -5.40 -1.02 1.88
C PHE A 63 -6.81 -0.48 2.12
N ALA A 64 -7.77 -0.73 1.21
CA ALA A 64 -9.17 -0.41 1.44
C ALA A 64 -9.77 -1.25 2.60
N LEU A 65 -9.49 -2.56 2.63
CA LEU A 65 -9.86 -3.44 3.74
C LEU A 65 -9.23 -2.98 5.06
N LEU A 66 -7.96 -2.54 5.02
CA LEU A 66 -7.27 -2.01 6.18
C LEU A 66 -7.92 -0.71 6.69
N ALA A 67 -8.25 0.23 5.80
CA ALA A 67 -8.93 1.45 6.17
C ALA A 67 -10.28 1.16 6.85
N MET A 68 -11.05 0.21 6.31
CA MET A 68 -12.30 -0.26 6.92
C MET A 68 -12.07 -0.91 8.29
N ALA A 69 -11.01 -1.71 8.46
CA ALA A 69 -10.63 -2.26 9.75
C ALA A 69 -10.34 -1.16 10.77
N VAL A 70 -9.58 -0.13 10.37
CA VAL A 70 -9.24 1.03 11.22
C VAL A 70 -10.47 1.88 11.56
N TRP A 71 -11.45 1.98 10.66
CA TRP A 71 -12.72 2.64 10.91
C TRP A 71 -13.72 1.81 11.74
N GLY A 72 -13.34 0.61 12.15
CA GLY A 72 -14.14 -0.18 13.09
C GLY A 72 -15.18 -1.09 12.43
N VAL A 73 -15.07 -1.42 11.14
CA VAL A 73 -16.02 -2.33 10.47
C VAL A 73 -16.03 -3.69 11.18
N PRO A 74 -17.21 -4.17 11.66
CA PRO A 74 -17.31 -5.44 12.38
C PRO A 74 -16.73 -6.61 11.61
N GLY A 75 -15.94 -7.44 12.29
CA GLY A 75 -15.23 -8.58 11.70
C GLY A 75 -13.88 -8.23 11.04
N LEU A 76 -13.64 -6.97 10.66
CA LEU A 76 -12.36 -6.53 10.09
C LEU A 76 -11.41 -5.95 11.14
N SER A 77 -11.91 -5.22 12.14
CA SER A 77 -11.06 -4.54 13.13
C SER A 77 -10.13 -5.51 13.86
N ALA A 78 -10.63 -6.68 14.27
CA ALA A 78 -9.81 -7.70 14.94
C ALA A 78 -8.69 -8.26 14.04
N LEU A 79 -8.81 -8.11 12.72
CA LEU A 79 -7.86 -8.57 11.72
C LEU A 79 -6.93 -7.46 11.21
N TRP A 80 -7.05 -6.22 11.72
CA TRP A 80 -6.26 -5.08 11.24
C TRP A 80 -4.76 -5.36 11.16
N PRO A 81 -4.10 -6.06 12.12
CA PRO A 81 -2.65 -6.30 12.03
C PRO A 81 -2.28 -7.21 10.86
N VAL A 82 -3.10 -8.24 10.61
CA VAL A 82 -2.90 -9.20 9.51
C VAL A 82 -3.13 -8.53 8.17
N ILE A 83 -4.21 -7.73 8.06
CA ILE A 83 -4.54 -6.99 6.85
C ILE A 83 -3.45 -5.94 6.56
N ALA A 84 -2.96 -5.25 7.59
CA ALA A 84 -1.88 -4.27 7.46
C ALA A 84 -0.59 -4.90 6.92
N ALA A 85 -0.15 -6.01 7.52
CA ALA A 85 1.02 -6.73 7.06
C ALA A 85 0.85 -7.21 5.61
N ALA A 86 -0.30 -7.79 5.26
CA ALA A 86 -0.57 -8.25 3.90
C ALA A 86 -0.59 -7.11 2.88
N ALA A 87 -1.26 -5.99 3.19
CA ALA A 87 -1.33 -4.82 2.32
C ALA A 87 0.06 -4.24 2.04
N SER A 88 0.87 -4.07 3.10
CA SER A 88 2.24 -3.56 2.96
C SER A 88 3.17 -4.53 2.25
N ILE A 89 3.04 -5.84 2.44
CA ILE A 89 3.84 -6.84 1.70
C ILE A 89 3.49 -6.81 0.20
N LEU A 90 2.22 -6.69 -0.16
CA LEU A 90 1.79 -6.58 -1.57
C LEU A 90 2.33 -5.30 -2.20
N SER A 91 2.25 -4.18 -1.48
CA SER A 91 2.83 -2.90 -1.90
C SER A 91 4.34 -3.00 -2.10
N LEU A 92 5.08 -3.56 -1.13
CA LEU A 92 6.52 -3.79 -1.26
C LEU A 92 6.84 -4.72 -2.44
N ALA A 93 6.05 -5.77 -2.68
CA ALA A 93 6.25 -6.65 -3.82
C ALA A 93 6.11 -5.89 -5.16
N LEU A 94 5.13 -5.00 -5.28
CA LEU A 94 4.97 -4.13 -6.45
C LEU A 94 6.17 -3.18 -6.61
N LEU A 95 6.54 -2.46 -5.54
CA LEU A 95 7.66 -1.52 -5.55
C LEU A 95 8.99 -2.20 -5.85
N ILE A 96 9.22 -3.40 -5.33
CA ILE A 96 10.41 -4.19 -5.61
C ILE A 96 10.40 -4.63 -7.07
N ALA A 97 9.28 -5.13 -7.60
CA ALA A 97 9.20 -5.58 -8.99
C ALA A 97 9.40 -4.44 -10.01
N PHE A 98 8.93 -3.23 -9.70
CA PHE A 98 8.99 -2.03 -10.55
C PHE A 98 9.79 -0.92 -9.87
N TRP A 99 10.98 -1.28 -9.41
CA TRP A 99 11.83 -0.44 -8.55
C TRP A 99 12.23 0.89 -9.19
N ASP A 100 12.01 1.97 -8.44
CA ASP A 100 12.57 3.30 -8.67
C ASP A 100 12.95 3.95 -7.33
N THR A 101 14.14 4.54 -7.24
CA THR A 101 14.64 5.16 -6.00
C THR A 101 13.78 6.32 -5.48
N ARG A 102 13.03 6.99 -6.35
CA ARG A 102 12.12 8.09 -5.99
C ARG A 102 10.91 7.57 -5.19
N LEU A 103 10.62 6.27 -5.26
CA LEU A 103 9.55 5.61 -4.51
C LEU A 103 10.00 5.14 -3.10
N LEU A 104 11.20 5.52 -2.65
CA LEU A 104 11.73 5.13 -1.34
C LEU A 104 10.79 5.49 -0.17
N PHE A 105 10.08 6.62 -0.26
CA PHE A 105 9.10 6.99 0.76
C PHE A 105 7.97 5.96 0.90
N GLY A 106 7.51 5.37 -0.21
CA GLY A 106 6.51 4.30 -0.19
C GLY A 106 7.01 3.07 0.58
N VAL A 107 8.27 2.68 0.34
CA VAL A 107 8.92 1.58 1.07
C VAL A 107 8.98 1.87 2.57
N VAL A 108 9.37 3.08 2.95
CA VAL A 108 9.44 3.48 4.37
C VAL A 108 8.06 3.43 5.03
N ILE A 109 7.01 3.88 4.34
CA ILE A 109 5.62 3.80 4.83
C ILE A 109 5.22 2.34 5.05
N ASP A 110 5.47 1.46 4.09
CA ASP A 110 5.10 0.05 4.22
C ASP A 110 5.84 -0.65 5.36
N LEU A 111 7.14 -0.38 5.53
CA LEU A 111 7.91 -0.90 6.65
C LEU A 111 7.38 -0.37 7.99
N ALA A 112 7.01 0.91 8.07
CA ALA A 112 6.41 1.48 9.27
C ALA A 112 5.06 0.82 9.61
N VAL A 113 4.21 0.59 8.60
CA VAL A 113 2.92 -0.11 8.78
C VAL A 113 3.13 -1.55 9.25
N ILE A 114 4.11 -2.28 8.69
CA ILE A 114 4.47 -3.63 9.14
C ILE A 114 4.96 -3.60 10.59
N VAL A 115 5.84 -2.66 10.94
CA VAL A 115 6.34 -2.51 12.32
C VAL A 115 5.19 -2.25 13.28
N VAL A 116 4.25 -1.36 12.94
CA VAL A 116 3.07 -1.08 13.76
C VAL A 116 2.20 -2.33 13.93
N ALA A 117 1.97 -3.08 12.85
CA ALA A 117 1.21 -4.33 12.88
C ALA A 117 1.86 -5.41 13.77
N VAL A 118 3.19 -5.51 13.77
CA VAL A 118 3.93 -6.51 14.55
C VAL A 118 4.10 -6.09 16.01
N VAL A 119 4.55 -4.86 16.25
CA VAL A 119 4.88 -4.37 17.60
C VAL A 119 3.60 -4.10 18.40
N ARG A 120 2.52 -3.70 17.73
CA ARG A 120 1.23 -3.35 18.36
C ARG A 120 1.41 -2.39 19.54
N PRO A 121 1.95 -1.19 19.31
CA PRO A 121 2.10 -0.20 20.38
C PRO A 121 0.72 0.13 20.99
N GLY A 122 0.63 0.37 22.31
CA GLY A 122 -0.66 0.45 23.01
C GLY A 122 -1.66 1.50 22.51
N TRP A 123 -1.22 2.50 21.74
CA TRP A 123 -2.14 3.42 21.05
C TRP A 123 -2.95 2.75 19.92
N THR A 124 -2.53 1.57 19.45
CA THR A 124 -3.25 0.75 18.46
C THR A 124 -4.36 -0.11 19.06
N ASP A 125 -4.46 -0.21 20.39
CA ASP A 125 -5.61 -0.87 21.04
C ASP A 125 -6.90 -0.05 20.83
N ALA A 126 -6.73 1.21 20.45
CA ALA A 126 -7.77 2.13 20.03
C ALA A 126 -8.06 2.05 18.52
N ILE A 127 -7.71 0.95 17.84
CA ILE A 127 -8.05 0.66 16.43
C ILE A 127 -9.09 -0.46 16.42
#